data_AF-A0A4V2A258-F1
#
_entry.id   AF-A0A4V2A258-F1
#
_cell.length_a   1.000
_cell.length_b   1.000
_cell.length_c   1.000
_cell.angle_alpha   90.00
_cell.angle_beta   90.00
_cell.angle_gamma   90.00
#
_symmetry.space_group_name_H-M   'P 1'
#
loop_
_entity.id
_entity.type
_entity.pdbx_description
1 polymer ?
#
loop_
_entity_poly.entity_id
_entity_poly.type
_entity_poly.pdbx_seq_one_letter_code
_entity_poly.pdbx_strand_id
1 'polypeptide(L)' 'MEDETRAFFVLIANSIALLLVWMIANILVGIYWNYAFFTGSPGWKNILYYFLSLIFLVVIARHIIQKWQKYL' A
#
# COMPACT_ATOMS: atom_id res chain seq x y z
N MET A 1 27.09 6.87 13.73
CA MET A 1 27.40 6.05 12.54
C MET A 1 26.61 4.74 12.54
N GLU A 2 26.84 3.78 13.46
CA GLU A 2 26.15 2.48 13.42
C GLU A 2 24.61 2.58 13.63
N ASP A 3 24.17 3.39 14.59
CA ASP A 3 22.74 3.56 14.89
C ASP A 3 21.96 4.29 13.77
N GLU A 4 22.58 5.27 13.11
CA GLU A 4 21.97 6.02 12.01
C GLU A 4 21.85 5.15 10.75
N THR A 5 22.89 4.39 10.42
CA THR A 5 22.88 3.42 9.33
C THR A 5 21.82 2.34 9.57
N ARG A 6 21.72 1.82 10.79
CA ARG A 6 20.67 0.87 11.17
C ARG A 6 19.27 1.47 11.01
N ALA A 7 19.06 2.69 11.48
CA ALA A 7 17.76 3.36 11.37
C ALA A 7 17.34 3.57 9.90
N PHE A 8 18.29 3.88 9.03
CA PHE A 8 18.06 4.01 7.59
C PHE A 8 17.63 2.68 6.94
N PHE A 9 18.31 1.57 7.24
CA PHE A 9 17.89 0.26 6.73
C PHE A 9 16.51 -0.16 7.25
N VAL A 10 16.20 0.14 8.51
CA VAL A 10 14.87 -0.10 9.08
C VAL A 10 13.80 0.73 8.37
N LEU A 11 14.08 1.99 8.02
CA LEU A 11 13.18 2.83 7.23
C LEU A 11 12.87 2.18 5.87
N ILE A 12 13.90 1.71 5.16
CA ILE A 12 13.75 1.03 3.87
C ILE A 12 12.89 -0.23 4.03
N ALA A 13 13.27 -1.11 4.95
CA ALA A 13 12.58 -2.38 5.19
C ALA A 13 11.10 -2.16 5.54
N ASN A 14 10.80 -1.18 6.41
CA ASN A 14 9.43 -0.85 6.78
C ASN A 14 8.63 -0.24 5.61
N SER A 15 9.26 0.57 4.76
CA SER A 15 8.61 1.14 3.57
C SER A 15 8.20 0.04 2.58
N ILE A 16 9.10 -0.92 2.34
CA ILE A 16 8.83 -2.08 1.49
C ILE A 16 7.75 -2.97 2.12
N ALA A 17 7.87 -3.27 3.41
CA ALA A 17 6.90 -4.11 4.13
C ALA A 17 5.48 -3.53 4.09
N LEU A 18 5.33 -2.22 4.30
CA LEU A 18 4.02 -1.55 4.21
C LEU A 18 3.40 -1.67 2.82
N LEU A 19 4.20 -1.48 1.76
CA LEU A 19 3.72 -1.65 0.40
C LEU A 19 3.32 -3.11 0.12
N LEU A 20 4.12 -4.07 0.56
CA LEU A 20 3.81 -5.50 0.42
C LEU A 20 2.52 -5.89 1.14
N VAL A 21 2.28 -5.36 2.35
CA VAL A 21 1.03 -5.58 3.08
C VAL A 21 -0.17 -5.06 2.28
N TRP A 22 -0.06 -3.87 1.69
CA TRP A 22 -1.10 -3.35 0.81
C TRP A 22 -1.31 -4.22 -0.43
N MET A 23 -0.24 -4.72 -1.05
CA MET A 23 -0.33 -5.65 -2.19
C MET A 23 -1.04 -6.96 -1.80
N ILE A 24 -0.70 -7.56 -0.66
CA ILE A 24 -1.34 -8.77 -0.15
C ILE A 24 -2.84 -8.53 0.11
N ALA A 25 -3.19 -7.39 0.70
CA ALA A 25 -4.59 -7.01 0.91
C ALA A 25 -5.36 -6.90 -0.43
N ASN A 26 -4.75 -6.34 -1.47
CA ASN A 26 -5.34 -6.28 -2.81
C ASN A 26 -5.45 -7.66 -3.47
N ILE A 27 -4.50 -8.57 -3.25
CA ILE A 27 -4.61 -9.95 -3.72
C ILE A 27 -5.80 -10.63 -3.03
N LEU A 28 -5.92 -10.51 -1.72
CA LEU A 28 -7.01 -11.15 -0.97
C LEU A 28 -8.39 -10.60 -1.35
N VAL A 29 -8.55 -9.27 -1.32
CA VAL A 29 -9.87 -8.65 -1.55
C VAL A 29 -10.16 -8.52 -3.05
N GLY A 30 -9.18 -8.11 -3.84
CA GLY A 30 -9.35 -7.88 -5.27
C GLY A 30 -9.43 -9.18 -6.06
N ILE A 31 -8.50 -10.09 -5.83
CA ILE A 31 -8.38 -11.32 -6.63
C ILE A 31 -9.19 -12.45 -5.99
N TYR A 32 -8.90 -12.87 -4.76
CA TYR A 32 -9.56 -14.03 -4.16
C TYR A 32 -11.07 -13.82 -3.96
N TRP A 33 -11.49 -12.61 -3.59
CA TRP A 33 -12.92 -12.28 -3.48
C TRP A 33 -13.52 -11.70 -4.77
N ASN A 34 -12.74 -11.65 -5.85
CA ASN A 34 -13.13 -11.16 -7.17
C ASN A 34 -13.59 -9.69 -7.24
N TYR A 35 -13.24 -8.83 -6.28
CA TYR A 35 -13.67 -7.42 -6.32
C TYR A 35 -12.90 -6.56 -7.33
N ALA A 36 -11.78 -7.05 -7.85
CA ALA A 36 -11.01 -6.39 -8.92
C ALA A 36 -11.53 -6.72 -10.33
N PHE A 37 -12.38 -7.74 -10.49
CA PHE A 37 -12.84 -8.18 -11.81
C PHE A 37 -14.25 -7.68 -12.13
N PHE A 38 -14.51 -7.36 -13.40
CA PHE A 38 -15.83 -6.93 -13.88
C PHE A 38 -16.40 -7.97 -14.84
N THR A 39 -17.65 -8.40 -14.60
CA THR A 39 -18.41 -9.24 -15.54
C THR A 39 -19.39 -8.37 -16.30
N GLY A 40 -18.94 -7.78 -17.41
CA GLY A 40 -19.73 -6.89 -18.28
C GLY A 40 -19.63 -5.41 -17.91
N SER A 41 -20.06 -5.03 -16.70
CA SER A 41 -19.99 -3.65 -16.21
C SER A 41 -19.47 -3.58 -14.76
N PRO A 42 -18.79 -2.49 -14.36
CA PRO A 42 -18.35 -2.32 -12.98
C PRO A 42 -19.56 -2.21 -12.03
N GLY A 43 -19.64 -3.14 -11.08
CA GLY A 43 -20.64 -3.09 -10.01
C GLY A 43 -20.23 -2.14 -8.87
N TRP A 44 -21.16 -1.83 -7.98
CA TRP A 44 -20.88 -0.94 -6.84
C TRP A 44 -19.74 -1.46 -5.94
N LYS A 45 -19.63 -2.80 -5.76
CA LYS A 45 -18.55 -3.42 -4.96
C LYS A 45 -17.18 -3.16 -5.57
N ASN A 46 -17.09 -3.22 -6.89
CA ASN A 46 -15.88 -2.97 -7.64
C ASN A 46 -15.42 -1.52 -7.47
N ILE A 47 -16.35 -0.57 -7.65
CA ILE A 47 -16.07 0.86 -7.51
C ILE A 47 -15.58 1.15 -6.09
N LEU A 48 -16.27 0.60 -5.08
CA LEU A 48 -15.87 0.75 -3.67
C LEU A 48 -14.48 0.15 -3.40
N TYR A 49 -14.20 -1.03 -3.94
CA TYR A 49 -12.88 -1.68 -3.83
C TYR A 49 -11.76 -0.80 -4.40
N TYR A 50 -11.90 -0.32 -5.64
CA TYR A 50 -10.88 0.52 -6.27
C TYR A 50 -10.71 1.85 -5.54
N PHE A 51 -11.80 2.47 -5.08
CA PHE A 51 -11.74 3.71 -4.33
C PHE A 51 -11.00 3.52 -3.00
N LEU A 52 -11.33 2.48 -2.24
CA LEU A 52 -10.64 2.17 -0.98
C LEU A 52 -9.17 1.79 -1.20
N SER A 53 -8.89 0.94 -2.19
CA SER A 53 -7.52 0.54 -2.53
C SER A 53 -6.64 1.75 -2.86
N LEU A 54 -7.18 2.69 -3.67
CA LEU A 54 -6.49 3.92 -4.03
C LEU A 54 -6.29 4.85 -2.84
N ILE A 55 -7.30 5.03 -1.98
CA ILE A 55 -7.16 5.80 -0.75
C ILE A 55 -6.05 5.22 0.12
N PHE A 56 -6.05 3.91 0.35
CA PHE A 56 -5.01 3.26 1.14
C PHE A 56 -3.63 3.44 0.52
N LEU A 57 -3.50 3.35 -0.81
CA LEU A 57 -2.24 3.59 -1.50
C LEU A 57 -1.75 5.03 -1.27
N VAL A 58 -2.62 6.02 -1.40
CA VAL A 58 -2.29 7.43 -1.16
C VAL A 58 -1.87 7.67 0.29
N VAL A 59 -2.57 7.07 1.25
CA VAL A 59 -2.24 7.18 2.68
C VAL A 59 -0.88 6.56 2.96
N ILE A 60 -0.61 5.37 2.43
CA ILE A 60 0.69 4.68 2.59
C ILE A 60 1.81 5.49 1.94
N ALA A 61 1.61 5.96 0.71
CA ALA A 61 2.59 6.80 0.02
C ALA A 61 2.91 8.07 0.82
N ARG A 62 1.88 8.77 1.32
CA ARG A 62 2.07 9.95 2.18
C ARG A 62 2.83 9.61 3.46
N HIS A 63 2.48 8.51 4.12
CA HIS A 63 3.16 8.06 5.34
C HIS A 63 4.64 7.77 5.09
N ILE A 64 4.95 7.06 4.00
CA ILE A 64 6.34 6.78 3.60
C ILE A 64 7.07 8.09 3.30
N ILE A 65 6.52 8.96 2.45
CA ILE A 65 7.16 10.24 2.10
C ILE A 65 7.48 11.07 3.35
N GLN A 66 6.55 11.18 4.30
CA GLN A 66 6.78 11.89 5.57
C GLN A 66 7.91 11.29 6.40
N LYS A 67 8.07 9.97 6.40
CA LYS A 67 9.17 9.29 7.11
C LYS A 67 10.52 9.52 6.43
N TRP A 68 10.53 9.57 5.10
CA TRP A 68 11.74 9.83 4.31
C TRP A 68 12.20 11.28 4.36
N GLN A 69 11.31 12.24 4.63
CA GLN A 69 11.67 13.66 4.85
C GLN A 69 12.67 13.88 6.00
N LYS A 70 12.82 12.93 6.93
CA LYS A 70 13.84 13.01 7.99
C LYS A 70 15.27 12.73 7.47
N TYR A 71 15.39 12.09 6.31
CA TYR A 71 16.64 11.61 5.73
C TYR A 71 16.98 12.25 4.37
N LEU A 72 16.07 13.07 3.81
CA LEU A 72 16.25 13.90 2.62
C LEU A 72 16.61 15.32 3.04
#